data_AF-A0A940LTE1-F1
#
_entry.id   AF-A0A940LTE1-F1
#
_cell.length_a   1.000
_cell.length_b   1.000
_cell.length_c   1.000
_cell.angle_alpha   90.00
_cell.angle_beta   90.00
_cell.angle_gamma   90.00
#
_symmetry.space_group_name_H-M   'P 1'
#
loop_
_entity.id
_entity.type
_entity.pdbx_description
1 polymer ?
#
loop_
_entity_poly.entity_id
_entity_poly.type
_entity_poly.pdbx_seq_one_letter_code
_entity_poly.pdbx_strand_id
1 'polypeptide(L)'
;MAEDASSHHDVLNSTAQQQIKSIIDRVERLATEEAEIREQKKEVYAEAKGNGFNVQVLKAIVRLRKVDKAKRQETDAILDLYLSAIGEI
;
A
#
# COMPACT_ATOMS: atom_id res chain seq x y z
N MET A 1 4.81 39.26 40.02
CA MET A 1 5.04 38.84 38.63
C MET A 1 5.59 37.43 38.66
N ALA A 2 4.80 36.46 38.23
CA ALA A 2 5.18 35.07 38.09
C ALA A 2 4.80 34.64 36.67
N GLU A 3 5.56 35.10 35.68
CA GLU A 3 5.53 34.60 34.32
C GLU A 3 6.96 34.65 33.81
N ASP A 4 7.65 33.50 33.82
CA ASP A 4 8.57 33.05 32.77
C ASP A 4 9.17 31.68 33.15
N ALA A 5 8.36 30.62 33.06
CA ALA A 5 8.83 29.23 33.29
C ALA A 5 8.49 28.34 32.09
N SER A 6 8.51 28.91 30.88
CA SER A 6 8.19 28.17 29.64
C SER A 6 9.15 28.53 28.51
N SER A 7 10.46 28.39 28.72
CA SER A 7 11.38 28.34 27.58
C SER A 7 12.50 27.29 27.72
N HIS A 8 12.46 26.33 26.78
CA HIS A 8 13.52 25.47 26.25
C HIS A 8 14.12 24.34 27.10
N HIS A 9 13.82 23.07 26.75
CA HIS A 9 14.75 22.22 25.96
C HIS A 9 14.11 20.88 25.50
N ASP A 10 13.07 20.91 24.66
CA ASP A 10 12.76 19.76 23.77
C ASP A 10 13.77 19.71 22.60
N VAL A 11 15.05 19.89 22.90
CA VAL A 11 16.10 19.86 21.88
C VAL A 11 16.62 18.44 21.83
N LEU A 12 16.36 17.81 20.69
CA LEU A 12 16.91 16.51 20.35
C LEU A 12 18.43 16.55 20.53
N ASN A 13 18.97 15.64 21.36
CA ASN A 13 20.42 15.50 21.51
C ASN A 13 21.06 15.14 20.15
N SER A 14 22.37 15.34 20.01
CA SER A 14 23.08 15.13 18.73
C SER A 14 22.87 13.72 18.16
N THR A 15 22.81 12.70 19.00
CA THR A 15 22.51 11.31 18.60
C THR A 15 21.10 11.17 18.02
N ALA A 16 20.10 11.76 18.67
CA ALA A 16 18.70 11.74 18.20
C ALA A 16 18.53 12.51 16.88
N GLN A 17 19.26 13.62 16.70
CA GLN A 17 19.29 14.35 15.43
C GLN A 17 19.89 13.51 14.28
N GLN A 18 20.97 12.75 14.55
CA GLN A 18 21.55 11.84 13.57
C GLN A 18 20.60 10.68 13.21
N GLN A 19 19.90 10.13 14.21
CA GLN A 19 18.91 9.07 13.99
C GLN A 19 17.74 9.55 13.13
N ILE A 20 17.19 10.73 13.42
CA ILE A 20 16.08 11.29 12.63
C ILE A 20 16.51 11.54 11.18
N LYS A 21 17.70 12.12 10.95
CA LYS A 21 18.25 12.27 9.59
C LYS A 21 18.35 10.93 8.87
N SER A 22 18.92 9.91 9.51
CA SER A 22 19.03 8.57 8.92
C SER A 22 17.68 7.93 8.60
N ILE A 23 16.65 8.13 9.45
CA ILE A 23 15.29 7.64 9.19
C ILE A 23 14.72 8.34 7.97
N ILE A 24 14.83 9.67 7.90
CA ILE A 24 14.32 10.46 6.78
C ILE A 24 14.99 10.04 5.47
N ASP A 25 16.32 9.99 5.44
CA ASP A 25 17.08 9.62 4.24
C ASP A 25 16.69 8.23 3.72
N ARG A 26 16.48 7.27 4.64
CA ARG A 26 16.02 5.92 4.29
C ARG A 26 14.60 5.92 3.74
N VAL A 27 13.69 6.70 4.32
CA VAL A 27 12.30 6.82 3.85
C VAL A 27 12.24 7.48 2.49
N GLU A 28 13.00 8.55 2.25
CA GLU A 28 13.06 9.24 0.96
C GLU A 28 13.61 8.34 -0.16
N ARG A 29 14.64 7.55 0.15
CA ARG A 29 15.15 6.55 -0.80
C ARG A 29 14.09 5.51 -1.14
N LEU A 30 13.42 4.96 -0.13
CA LEU A 30 12.33 3.99 -0.34
C LEU A 30 11.14 4.60 -1.10
N ALA A 31 10.81 5.87 -0.86
CA ALA A 31 9.74 6.56 -1.58
C ALA A 31 10.09 6.75 -3.07
N THR A 32 11.37 7.02 -3.37
CA THR A 32 11.87 7.11 -4.74
C THR A 32 11.79 5.75 -5.44
N GLU A 33 12.30 4.70 -4.78
CA GLU A 33 12.19 3.32 -5.27
C GLU A 33 10.72 2.91 -5.50
N GLU A 34 9.80 3.27 -4.59
CA GLU A 34 8.37 2.99 -4.75
C GLU A 34 7.77 3.72 -5.96
N ALA A 35 8.17 4.97 -6.20
CA ALA A 35 7.72 5.75 -7.34
C ALA A 35 8.18 5.12 -8.67
N GLU A 36 9.44 4.68 -8.75
CA GLU A 36 9.98 3.98 -9.92
C GLU A 36 9.22 2.68 -10.19
N ILE A 37 9.02 1.84 -9.16
CA ILE A 37 8.25 0.60 -9.27
C ILE A 37 6.80 0.88 -9.70
N ARG A 38 6.21 1.97 -9.22
CA ARG A 38 4.84 2.36 -9.59
C ARG A 38 4.76 2.71 -11.07
N GLU A 39 5.75 3.42 -11.61
CA GLU A 39 5.78 3.76 -13.04
C GLU A 39 6.01 2.50 -13.89
N GLN A 40 6.97 1.64 -13.53
CA GLN A 40 7.18 0.36 -14.22
C GLN A 40 5.90 -0.49 -14.28
N LYS A 41 5.14 -0.57 -13.17
CA LYS A 41 3.86 -1.28 -13.17
C LYS A 41 2.83 -0.64 -14.10
N LYS A 42 2.83 0.68 -14.22
CA LYS A 42 1.93 1.41 -15.12
C LYS A 42 2.28 1.14 -16.58
N GLU A 43 3.55 1.07 -16.92
CA GLU A 43 4.03 0.68 -18.26
C GLU A 43 3.59 -0.73 -18.63
N VAL A 44 3.75 -1.72 -17.73
CA VAL A 44 3.27 -3.09 -17.97
C VAL A 44 1.76 -3.14 -18.23
N TYR A 45 0.97 -2.37 -17.47
CA TYR A 45 -0.47 -2.29 -17.73
C TYR A 45 -0.80 -1.54 -19.02
N ALA A 46 0.00 -0.56 -19.42
CA ALA A 46 -0.16 0.15 -20.70
C ALA A 46 0.16 -0.77 -21.88
N GLU A 47 1.22 -1.58 -21.79
CA GLU A 47 1.57 -2.60 -22.77
C GLU A 47 0.44 -3.64 -22.90
N ALA A 48 -0.06 -4.14 -21.77
CA ALA A 48 -1.20 -5.06 -21.77
C ALA A 48 -2.43 -4.45 -22.47
N LYS A 49 -2.69 -3.14 -22.27
CA LYS A 49 -3.76 -2.43 -22.96
C LYS A 49 -3.50 -2.35 -24.47
N GLY A 50 -2.27 -2.06 -24.89
CA GLY A 50 -1.86 -2.02 -26.30
C GLY A 50 -2.02 -3.38 -27.00
N ASN A 51 -1.79 -4.47 -26.26
CA ASN A 51 -2.00 -5.84 -26.71
C ASN A 51 -3.48 -6.29 -26.68
N GLY A 52 -4.41 -5.41 -26.31
CA GLY A 52 -5.85 -5.68 -26.32
C GLY A 52 -6.41 -6.31 -25.04
N PHE A 53 -5.63 -6.40 -23.95
CA PHE A 53 -6.12 -6.92 -22.68
C PHE A 53 -6.90 -5.87 -21.87
N ASN A 54 -7.90 -6.32 -21.12
CA ASN A 54 -8.62 -5.47 -20.17
C ASN A 54 -7.80 -5.29 -18.86
N VAL A 55 -7.20 -4.11 -18.72
CA VAL A 55 -6.39 -3.73 -17.55
C VAL A 55 -7.16 -3.79 -16.23
N GLN A 56 -8.47 -3.51 -16.22
CA GLN A 56 -9.28 -3.57 -14.99
C GLN A 56 -9.39 -5.01 -14.48
N VAL A 57 -9.63 -5.97 -15.38
CA VAL A 57 -9.69 -7.39 -15.06
C VAL A 57 -8.33 -7.89 -14.60
N LEU A 58 -7.22 -7.50 -15.25
CA LEU A 58 -5.87 -7.87 -14.82
C LEU A 58 -5.55 -7.35 -13.40
N LYS A 59 -5.93 -6.11 -13.08
CA LYS A 59 -5.78 -5.56 -11.72
C LYS A 59 -6.61 -6.33 -10.70
N ALA A 60 -7.83 -6.73 -11.04
CA ALA A 60 -8.68 -7.54 -10.18
C ALA A 60 -8.04 -8.92 -9.91
N ILE A 61 -7.53 -9.59 -10.94
CA ILE A 61 -6.82 -10.88 -10.82
C ILE A 61 -5.60 -10.75 -9.92
N VAL A 62 -4.76 -9.72 -10.10
CA VAL A 62 -3.58 -9.48 -9.24
C VAL A 62 -4.00 -9.25 -7.79
N ARG A 63 -5.07 -8.48 -7.54
CA ARG A 63 -5.61 -8.27 -6.19
C ARG A 63 -6.13 -9.56 -5.59
N LEU A 64 -6.90 -10.34 -6.34
CA LEU A 64 -7.40 -11.65 -5.91
C LEU A 64 -6.23 -12.55 -5.54
N ARG A 65 -5.19 -12.65 -6.38
CA ARG A 65 -4.01 -13.48 -6.14
C ARG A 65 -3.18 -13.09 -4.91
N LYS A 66 -3.27 -11.84 -4.44
CA LYS A 66 -2.60 -11.39 -3.21
C LYS A 66 -3.26 -11.95 -1.94
N VAL A 67 -4.54 -12.28 -2.00
CA VAL A 67 -5.25 -12.91 -0.88
C VAL A 67 -4.76 -14.36 -0.75
N ASP A 68 -4.72 -14.91 0.46
CA ASP A 68 -4.42 -16.34 0.65
C ASP A 68 -5.45 -17.19 -0.11
N LYS A 69 -4.98 -18.25 -0.78
CA LYS A 69 -5.84 -19.19 -1.51
C LYS A 69 -6.90 -19.82 -0.60
N ALA A 70 -6.55 -20.17 0.63
CA ALA A 70 -7.49 -20.75 1.59
C ALA A 70 -8.59 -19.75 1.95
N LYS A 71 -8.20 -18.50 2.25
CA LYS A 71 -9.15 -17.43 2.59
C LYS A 71 -10.06 -17.04 1.42
N ARG A 72 -9.57 -17.12 0.17
CA ARG A 72 -10.41 -16.97 -1.02
C ARG A 72 -11.47 -18.06 -1.09
N GLN A 73 -11.08 -19.33 -0.96
CA GLN A 73 -12.02 -20.46 -1.05
C GLN A 73 -13.10 -20.39 0.02
N GLU A 74 -12.75 -19.98 1.24
CA GLU A 74 -13.72 -19.75 2.32
C GLU A 74 -14.71 -18.63 1.97
N THR A 75 -14.20 -17.51 1.45
CA THR A 75 -15.03 -16.36 1.06
C THR A 75 -15.95 -16.73 -0.11
N ASP A 76 -15.44 -17.44 -1.11
CA ASP A 76 -16.20 -17.90 -2.27
C ASP A 76 -17.32 -18.87 -1.86
N ALA A 77 -17.04 -19.80 -0.94
CA ALA A 77 -18.06 -20.72 -0.42
C ALA A 77 -19.18 -20.00 0.36
N ILE A 78 -18.83 -18.96 1.13
CA ILE A 78 -19.81 -18.12 1.84
C ILE A 78 -20.62 -17.27 0.85
N LEU A 79 -19.97 -16.74 -0.18
CA LEU A 79 -20.63 -15.99 -1.25
C LEU A 79 -21.67 -16.85 -1.97
N ASP A 80 -21.29 -18.06 -2.39
CA ASP A 80 -22.20 -19.00 -3.07
C ASP A 80 -23.39 -19.38 -2.18
N LEU A 81 -23.18 -19.56 -0.87
CA LEU A 81 -24.25 -19.76 0.09
C LEU A 81 -25.23 -18.57 0.14
N TYR A 82 -24.73 -17.33 0.13
CA TYR A 82 -25.60 -16.17 0.13
C TYR A 82 -26.29 -15.93 -1.21
N LEU A 83 -25.62 -16.17 -2.33
CA LEU A 83 -26.20 -16.05 -3.67
C LEU A 83 -27.33 -17.07 -3.89
N SER A 84 -27.11 -18.31 -3.44
CA SER A 84 -28.17 -19.33 -3.45
C SER A 84 -29.35 -18.96 -2.54
N ALA A 85 -29.09 -18.35 -1.37
CA ALA A 85 -30.15 -17.90 -0.47
C ALA A 85 -31.03 -16.77 -1.04
N ILE A 86 -30.49 -15.93 -1.93
CA ILE A 86 -31.24 -14.86 -2.62
C ILE A 86 -31.77 -15.27 -4.00
N GLY A 87 -31.49 -16.50 -4.45
CA GLY A 87 -31.98 -17.04 -5.73
C GLY A 87 -31.26 -16.52 -6.97
N GLU A 88 -30.01 -16.06 -6.84
CA GLU A 88 -29.16 -15.65 -7.96
C GLU A 88 -28.27 -16.79 -8.49
N ILE A 89 -28.59 -18.04 -8.12
CA ILE A 89 -27.96 -19.29 -8.59
C ILE A 89 -29.02 -20.22 -9.17
#